data_AF-A0A7C1NGN2-F1
#
_entry.id   AF-A0A7C1NGN2-F1
#
_cell.length_a   1.000
_cell.length_b   1.000
_cell.length_c   1.000
_cell.angle_alpha   90.00
_cell.angle_beta   90.00
_cell.angle_gamma   90.00
#
_symmetry.space_group_name_H-M   'P 1'
#
loop_
_entity.id
_entity.type
_entity.pdbx_description
1 polymer ?
#
loop_
_entity_poly.entity_id
_entity_poly.type
_entity_poly.pdbx_seq_one_letter_code
_entity_poly.pdbx_strand_id
1 'polypeptide(L)'
;MSYLGFKHSKETIKKMSIAHRGIKNVFFGKKHSKKANEKNSIAHLGKKMSEEHRRKTREAGLGRKHSEESKRKISIAHKGKIISEKTRKKMSEAKVNYVPWNKGKKLPELSGKNSNHWKGGITPIHNQIRGSLEYKQWQKNVFIRDNYFDQKSKIRGGNLVAHHILNFAQYPQLRFEVNNGITLSREAHDEFHKMYGKRNNTKEQLKEFLCQ
;
A
#
# COMPACT_ATOMS: atom_id res chain seq x y z
N MET A 1 -63.26 -0.78 -5.57
CA MET A 1 -62.54 -1.56 -6.60
C MET A 1 -61.05 -1.56 -6.26
N SER A 2 -60.45 -2.69 -5.90
CA SER A 2 -59.03 -2.76 -5.55
C SER A 2 -58.18 -2.91 -6.82
N TYR A 3 -57.33 -1.92 -7.10
CA TYR A 3 -56.34 -1.94 -8.19
C TYR A 3 -55.14 -2.86 -7.90
N LEU A 4 -55.36 -4.06 -7.36
CA LEU A 4 -54.28 -5.01 -7.16
C LEU A 4 -53.91 -5.65 -8.51
N GLY A 5 -52.71 -5.36 -9.02
CA GLY A 5 -52.16 -6.00 -10.22
C GLY A 5 -52.20 -5.18 -11.52
N PHE A 6 -52.73 -3.96 -11.51
CA PHE A 6 -52.71 -3.09 -12.69
C PHE A 6 -51.28 -2.63 -13.02
N LYS A 7 -50.77 -3.03 -14.18
CA LYS A 7 -49.45 -2.60 -14.69
C LYS A 7 -49.63 -1.41 -15.62
N HIS A 8 -49.11 -0.26 -15.22
CA HIS A 8 -49.08 0.94 -16.08
C HIS A 8 -48.29 0.68 -17.37
N SER A 9 -48.73 1.31 -18.47
CA SER A 9 -47.98 1.29 -19.73
C SER A 9 -46.61 1.95 -19.54
N LYS A 10 -45.62 1.57 -20.37
CA LYS A 10 -44.28 2.18 -20.35
C LYS A 10 -44.36 3.71 -20.51
N GLU A 11 -45.32 4.18 -21.31
CA GLU A 11 -45.56 5.61 -21.53
C GLU A 11 -46.10 6.31 -20.28
N THR A 12 -47.08 5.71 -19.60
CA THR A 12 -47.61 6.23 -18.34
C THR A 12 -46.53 6.26 -17.25
N ILE A 13 -45.71 5.19 -17.13
CA ILE A 13 -44.57 5.15 -16.20
C ILE A 13 -43.59 6.29 -16.52
N LYS A 14 -43.28 6.53 -17.80
CA LYS A 14 -42.39 7.61 -18.23
C LYS A 14 -42.98 8.99 -17.88
N LYS A 15 -44.28 9.20 -18.11
CA LYS A 15 -45.00 10.44 -17.74
C LYS A 15 -44.94 10.70 -16.23
N MET A 16 -45.24 9.69 -15.41
CA MET A 16 -45.15 9.78 -13.95
C MET A 16 -43.70 10.07 -13.48
N SER A 17 -42.71 9.41 -14.09
CA SER A 17 -41.29 9.64 -13.79
C SER A 17 -40.85 11.07 -14.11
N ILE A 18 -41.36 11.67 -15.20
CA ILE A 18 -41.06 13.07 -15.55
C ILE A 18 -41.71 14.03 -14.55
N ALA A 19 -42.95 13.78 -14.14
CA ALA A 19 -43.66 14.62 -13.18
C ALA A 19 -43.00 14.64 -11.79
N HIS A 20 -42.41 13.53 -11.36
CA HIS A 20 -41.77 13.40 -10.04
C HIS A 20 -40.28 13.78 -10.00
N ARG A 21 -39.70 14.32 -11.08
CA ARG A 21 -38.28 14.73 -11.14
C ARG A 21 -38.10 16.23 -11.20
N GLY A 22 -37.02 16.69 -10.58
CA GLY A 22 -36.60 18.09 -10.65
C GLY A 22 -37.65 19.04 -10.09
N ILE A 23 -37.64 20.28 -10.58
CA ILE A 23 -38.47 21.39 -10.09
C ILE A 23 -39.99 21.11 -10.21
N LYS A 24 -40.40 20.18 -11.10
CA LYS A 24 -41.80 19.80 -11.28
C LYS A 24 -42.37 19.00 -10.10
N ASN A 25 -41.51 18.39 -9.28
CA ASN A 25 -41.96 17.69 -8.09
C ASN A 25 -42.32 18.69 -6.99
N VAL A 26 -43.53 18.58 -6.43
CA VAL A 26 -44.03 19.47 -5.35
C VAL A 26 -43.21 19.43 -4.05
N PHE A 27 -42.35 18.42 -3.90
CA PHE A 27 -41.41 18.27 -2.80
C PHE A 27 -39.97 18.67 -3.17
N PHE A 28 -39.72 19.12 -4.39
CA PHE A 28 -38.38 19.55 -4.82
C PHE A 28 -37.87 20.69 -3.93
N GLY A 29 -36.68 20.50 -3.35
CA GLY A 29 -36.07 21.46 -2.42
C GLY A 29 -36.68 21.50 -1.01
N LYS A 30 -37.83 20.85 -0.76
CA LYS A 30 -38.43 20.78 0.57
C LYS A 30 -37.68 19.77 1.44
N LYS A 31 -37.32 20.17 2.66
CA LYS A 31 -36.72 19.29 3.68
C LYS A 31 -37.77 18.89 4.71
N HIS A 32 -37.76 17.64 5.13
CA HIS A 32 -38.57 17.20 6.27
C HIS A 32 -38.14 17.93 7.55
N SER A 33 -39.12 18.18 8.43
CA SER A 33 -38.83 18.75 9.75
C SER A 33 -37.97 17.79 10.58
N LYS A 34 -37.21 18.33 11.55
CA LYS A 34 -36.40 17.51 12.47
C LYS A 34 -37.26 16.44 13.16
N LYS A 35 -38.44 16.83 13.66
CA LYS A 35 -39.41 15.93 14.30
C LYS A 35 -39.88 14.80 13.37
N ALA A 36 -40.13 15.09 12.09
CA ALA A 36 -40.52 14.06 11.13
C ALA A 36 -39.36 13.09 10.83
N ASN A 37 -38.14 13.60 10.68
CA ASN A 37 -36.95 12.76 10.48
C ASN A 37 -36.66 11.86 11.69
N GLU A 38 -36.82 12.39 12.90
CA GLU A 38 -36.64 11.65 14.15
C GLU A 38 -37.68 10.54 14.29
N LYS A 39 -38.96 10.83 14.03
CA LYS A 39 -40.02 9.82 14.00
C LYS A 39 -39.72 8.69 13.01
N ASN A 40 -39.23 9.02 11.81
CA ASN A 40 -38.83 8.02 10.82
C ASN A 40 -37.60 7.21 11.28
N SER A 41 -36.61 7.88 11.86
CA SER A 41 -35.41 7.22 12.40
C SER A 41 -35.76 6.18 13.46
N ILE A 42 -36.60 6.55 14.43
CA ILE A 42 -37.09 5.66 15.48
C ILE A 42 -37.86 4.48 14.89
N ALA A 43 -38.73 4.72 13.91
CA ALA A 43 -39.53 3.67 13.28
C ALA A 43 -38.70 2.62 12.52
N HIS A 44 -37.46 2.95 12.11
CA HIS A 44 -36.55 2.04 11.43
C HIS A 44 -35.44 1.48 12.33
N LEU A 45 -35.26 2.03 13.52
CA LEU A 45 -34.25 1.60 14.47
C LEU A 45 -34.48 0.13 14.86
N GLY A 46 -33.43 -0.69 14.75
CA GLY A 46 -33.46 -2.11 15.13
C GLY A 46 -34.17 -3.06 14.15
N LYS A 47 -34.86 -2.55 13.11
CA LYS A 47 -35.48 -3.40 12.09
C LYS A 47 -34.42 -4.11 11.26
N LYS A 48 -34.37 -5.44 11.35
CA LYS A 48 -33.52 -6.29 10.50
C LYS A 48 -34.29 -6.69 9.24
N MET A 49 -33.66 -6.52 8.09
CA MET A 49 -34.24 -7.04 6.84
C MET A 49 -34.25 -8.57 6.83
N SER A 50 -35.31 -9.16 6.30
CA SER A 50 -35.39 -10.61 6.11
C SER A 50 -34.26 -11.11 5.20
N GLU A 51 -33.86 -12.37 5.38
CA GLU A 51 -32.84 -13.00 4.54
C GLU A 51 -33.25 -13.03 3.07
N GLU A 52 -34.51 -13.32 2.79
CA GLU A 52 -35.06 -13.34 1.44
C GLU A 52 -34.94 -11.97 0.75
N HIS A 53 -35.27 -10.88 1.46
CA HIS A 53 -35.14 -9.53 0.93
C HIS A 53 -33.68 -9.16 0.65
N ARG A 54 -32.77 -9.52 1.56
CA ARG A 54 -31.33 -9.31 1.38
C ARG A 54 -30.80 -10.10 0.17
N ARG A 55 -31.26 -11.34 0.00
CA ARG A 55 -30.89 -12.21 -1.14
C ARG A 55 -31.34 -11.59 -2.46
N LYS A 56 -32.63 -11.22 -2.60
CA LYS A 56 -33.17 -10.60 -3.82
C LYS A 56 -32.43 -9.32 -4.20
N THR A 57 -32.10 -8.49 -3.21
CA THR A 57 -31.33 -7.25 -3.43
C THR A 57 -29.91 -7.53 -3.91
N ARG A 58 -29.23 -8.52 -3.29
CA ARG A 58 -27.90 -8.96 -3.70
C ARG A 58 -27.89 -9.49 -5.14
N GLU A 59 -28.84 -10.36 -5.48
CA GLU A 59 -28.97 -10.94 -6.81
C GLU A 59 -29.19 -9.87 -7.88
N ALA A 60 -30.06 -8.89 -7.62
CA ALA A 60 -30.30 -7.79 -8.55
C ALA A 60 -29.06 -6.90 -8.79
N GLY A 61 -28.13 -6.84 -7.83
CA GLY A 61 -26.89 -6.07 -7.94
C GLY A 61 -25.69 -6.86 -8.50
N LEU A 62 -25.76 -8.20 -8.46
CA LEU A 62 -24.66 -9.06 -8.88
C LEU A 62 -24.37 -8.88 -10.38
N GLY A 63 -23.09 -8.74 -10.74
CA GLY A 63 -22.66 -8.60 -12.13
C GLY A 63 -22.94 -7.24 -12.78
N ARG A 64 -23.68 -6.33 -12.14
CA ARG A 64 -23.88 -4.97 -12.65
C ARG A 64 -22.56 -4.20 -12.63
N LYS A 65 -22.13 -3.74 -13.80
CA LYS A 65 -20.98 -2.84 -13.97
C LYS A 65 -21.48 -1.43 -14.29
N HIS A 66 -20.83 -0.42 -13.73
CA HIS A 66 -21.07 0.96 -14.15
C HIS A 66 -20.70 1.14 -15.62
N SER A 67 -21.51 1.89 -16.37
CA SER A 67 -21.17 2.33 -17.71
C SER A 67 -19.95 3.26 -17.69
N GLU A 68 -19.20 3.33 -18.79
CA GLU A 68 -18.04 4.24 -18.90
C GLU A 68 -18.44 5.69 -18.66
N GLU A 69 -19.61 6.12 -19.17
CA GLU A 69 -20.16 7.45 -18.90
C GLU A 69 -20.37 7.69 -17.39
N SER A 70 -20.91 6.69 -16.68
CA SER A 70 -21.14 6.78 -15.23
C SER A 70 -19.82 6.82 -14.45
N LYS A 71 -18.84 5.99 -14.84
CA LYS A 71 -17.49 6.01 -14.24
C LYS A 71 -16.83 7.37 -14.45
N ARG A 72 -16.94 7.95 -15.65
CA ARG A 72 -16.41 9.28 -15.97
C ARG A 72 -17.06 10.36 -15.10
N LYS A 73 -18.38 10.35 -14.95
CA LYS A 73 -19.10 11.29 -14.07
C LYS A 73 -18.64 11.18 -12.61
N ILE A 74 -18.49 9.97 -12.09
CA ILE A 74 -17.97 9.73 -10.73
C ILE A 74 -16.54 10.25 -10.59
N SER A 75 -15.67 9.97 -11.56
CA SER A 75 -14.29 10.44 -11.58
C SER A 75 -14.21 11.96 -11.53
N ILE A 76 -14.96 12.66 -12.40
CA ILE A 76 -14.99 14.13 -12.45
C ILE A 76 -15.49 14.69 -11.12
N ALA A 77 -16.54 14.13 -10.53
CA ALA A 77 -17.11 14.60 -9.27
C ALA A 77 -16.15 14.47 -8.07
N HIS A 78 -15.23 13.50 -8.10
CA HIS A 78 -14.25 13.29 -7.03
C HIS A 78 -12.89 13.94 -7.31
N LYS A 79 -12.61 14.32 -8.56
CA LYS A 79 -11.34 14.94 -8.95
C LYS A 79 -11.14 16.27 -8.20
N GLY A 80 -10.01 16.39 -7.50
CA GLY A 80 -9.65 17.61 -6.77
C GLY A 80 -10.43 17.84 -5.47
N LYS A 81 -11.25 16.88 -5.02
CA LYS A 81 -12.01 17.03 -3.77
C LYS A 81 -11.07 16.96 -2.57
N ILE A 82 -10.84 18.09 -1.91
CA ILE A 82 -10.09 18.17 -0.66
C ILE A 82 -11.03 17.89 0.52
N ILE A 83 -10.65 16.94 1.37
CA ILE A 83 -11.41 16.64 2.58
C ILE A 83 -11.15 17.74 3.61
N SER A 84 -12.23 18.31 4.16
CA SER A 84 -12.18 19.35 5.18
C SER A 84 -11.48 18.86 6.44
N GLU A 85 -10.83 19.78 7.15
CA GLU A 85 -10.06 19.48 8.35
C GLU A 85 -10.90 18.80 9.43
N LYS A 86 -12.11 19.31 9.68
CA LYS A 86 -13.09 18.69 10.60
C LYS A 86 -13.39 17.23 10.24
N THR A 87 -13.52 16.91 8.95
CA THR A 87 -13.80 15.54 8.49
C THR A 87 -12.55 14.66 8.62
N ARG A 88 -11.38 15.20 8.30
CA ARG A 88 -10.09 14.52 8.46
C ARG A 88 -9.83 14.15 9.92
N LYS A 89 -10.11 15.06 10.85
CA LYS A 89 -9.98 14.84 12.30
C LYS A 89 -10.85 13.66 12.75
N LYS A 90 -12.14 13.65 12.38
CA LYS A 90 -13.06 12.53 12.70
C LYS A 90 -12.58 11.19 12.16
N MET A 91 -12.08 11.14 10.92
CA MET A 91 -11.52 9.91 10.35
C MET A 91 -10.27 9.44 11.10
N SER A 92 -9.44 10.38 11.57
CA SER A 92 -8.26 10.09 12.38
C SER A 92 -8.65 9.51 13.74
N GLU A 93 -9.55 10.19 14.46
CA GLU A 93 -10.08 9.76 15.77
C GLU A 93 -10.64 8.33 15.70
N ALA A 94 -11.41 8.01 14.66
CA ALA A 94 -11.96 6.67 14.46
C ALA A 94 -10.90 5.57 14.25
N LYS A 95 -9.69 5.93 13.80
CA LYS A 95 -8.60 4.98 13.55
C LYS A 95 -7.67 4.77 14.74
N VAL A 96 -7.66 5.65 15.75
CA VAL A 96 -6.68 5.63 16.85
C VAL A 96 -6.57 4.25 17.52
N ASN A 97 -7.69 3.56 17.72
CA ASN A 97 -7.72 2.24 18.36
C ASN A 97 -8.10 1.11 17.41
N TYR A 98 -8.08 1.36 16.09
CA TYR A 98 -8.43 0.34 15.11
C TYR A 98 -7.26 -0.63 14.90
N VAL A 99 -7.43 -1.87 15.35
CA VAL A 99 -6.50 -2.96 15.07
C VAL A 99 -7.09 -3.83 13.95
N PRO A 100 -6.44 -3.90 12.78
CA PRO A 100 -6.84 -4.83 11.73
C PRO A 100 -6.77 -6.29 12.22
N TRP A 101 -7.75 -7.11 11.84
CA TRP A 101 -7.83 -8.53 12.23
C TRP A 101 -6.63 -9.39 11.80
N ASN A 102 -5.87 -8.91 10.81
CA ASN A 102 -4.69 -9.55 10.25
C ASN A 102 -3.37 -9.00 10.82
N LYS A 103 -3.40 -8.07 11.79
CA LYS A 103 -2.17 -7.51 12.39
C LYS A 103 -1.35 -8.65 13.01
N GLY A 104 -0.09 -8.78 12.57
CA GLY A 104 0.85 -9.80 13.05
C GLY A 104 0.64 -11.21 12.47
N LYS A 105 -0.42 -11.46 11.69
CA LYS A 105 -0.66 -12.77 11.07
C LYS A 105 0.11 -12.88 9.75
N LYS A 106 0.88 -13.96 9.57
CA LYS A 106 1.39 -14.34 8.24
C LYS A 106 0.23 -14.94 7.45
N LEU A 107 0.01 -14.45 6.23
CA LEU A 107 -1.00 -14.97 5.31
C LEU A 107 -0.28 -15.57 4.08
N PRO A 108 0.18 -16.84 4.13
CA PRO A 108 0.86 -17.50 3.02
C PRO A 108 0.02 -17.54 1.73
N GLU A 109 -1.30 -17.58 1.89
CA GLU A 109 -2.27 -17.54 0.79
C GLU A 109 -2.27 -16.20 0.04
N LEU A 110 -1.70 -15.13 0.61
CA LEU A 110 -1.60 -13.82 -0.04
C LEU A 110 -0.15 -13.44 -0.36
N SER A 111 0.81 -14.29 -0.02
CA SER A 111 2.23 -14.07 -0.26
C SER A 111 2.75 -15.06 -1.29
N GLY A 112 3.98 -14.82 -1.77
CA GLY A 112 4.55 -15.69 -2.77
C GLY A 112 3.60 -15.81 -3.99
N LYS A 113 3.42 -17.03 -4.50
CA LYS A 113 2.81 -17.29 -5.82
C LYS A 113 1.35 -16.93 -5.85
N ASN A 114 0.76 -16.86 -4.67
CA ASN A 114 -0.63 -16.57 -4.48
C ASN A 114 -0.91 -15.06 -4.49
N SER A 115 0.14 -14.23 -4.40
CA SER A 115 -0.03 -12.78 -4.56
C SER A 115 -0.32 -12.45 -6.03
N ASN A 116 -1.36 -11.66 -6.28
CA ASN A 116 -1.64 -11.08 -7.60
C ASN A 116 -0.53 -10.16 -8.13
N HIS A 117 0.41 -9.76 -7.28
CA HIS A 117 1.60 -8.99 -7.66
C HIS A 117 2.85 -9.85 -7.86
N TRP A 118 2.80 -11.17 -7.61
CA TRP A 118 3.93 -12.05 -7.93
C TRP A 118 4.14 -12.00 -9.44
N LYS A 119 5.39 -11.74 -9.83
CA LYS A 119 5.85 -11.82 -11.20
C LYS A 119 6.98 -12.84 -11.24
N GLY A 120 6.68 -14.13 -11.41
CA GLY A 120 7.68 -15.19 -11.58
C GLY A 120 8.76 -15.39 -10.49
N GLY A 121 8.72 -14.72 -9.33
CA GLY A 121 9.87 -14.68 -8.43
C GLY A 121 11.08 -13.90 -9.00
N ILE A 122 10.83 -12.84 -9.79
CA ILE A 122 11.83 -12.00 -10.50
C ILE A 122 12.85 -11.28 -9.57
N THR A 123 12.85 -11.54 -8.26
CA THR A 123 13.87 -10.99 -7.36
C THR A 123 15.27 -11.25 -7.92
N PRO A 124 16.05 -10.21 -8.27
CA PRO A 124 17.36 -10.40 -8.87
C PRO A 124 18.26 -11.25 -7.98
N ILE A 125 19.05 -12.15 -8.58
CA ILE A 125 19.90 -13.09 -7.84
C ILE A 125 20.81 -12.41 -6.81
N HIS A 126 21.36 -11.24 -7.14
CA HIS A 126 22.21 -10.48 -6.22
C HIS A 126 21.47 -9.97 -4.98
N ASN A 127 20.16 -9.70 -5.08
CA ASN A 127 19.34 -9.33 -3.92
C ASN A 127 19.05 -10.54 -3.04
N GLN A 128 18.83 -11.72 -3.65
CA GLN A 128 18.67 -12.96 -2.90
C GLN A 128 19.93 -13.28 -2.10
N ILE A 129 21.10 -13.17 -2.74
CA ILE A 129 22.39 -13.41 -2.10
C ILE A 129 22.64 -12.41 -0.96
N ARG A 130 22.39 -11.11 -1.17
CA ARG A 130 22.55 -10.11 -0.08
C ARG A 130 21.54 -10.27 1.06
N GLY A 131 20.40 -10.91 0.79
CA GLY A 131 19.41 -11.26 1.81
C GLY A 131 19.70 -12.57 2.54
N SER A 132 20.70 -13.33 2.09
CA SER A 132 20.98 -14.68 2.59
C SER A 132 21.61 -14.65 3.99
N LEU A 133 21.57 -15.80 4.67
CA LEU A 133 22.17 -15.95 5.99
C LEU A 133 23.70 -15.84 5.91
N GLU A 134 24.29 -16.40 4.87
CA GLU A 134 25.72 -16.39 4.59
C GLU A 134 26.24 -14.96 4.44
N TYR A 135 25.51 -14.09 3.72
CA TYR A 135 25.88 -12.68 3.60
C TYR A 135 25.85 -11.96 4.95
N LYS A 136 24.83 -12.21 5.78
CA LYS A 136 24.73 -11.62 7.12
C LYS A 136 25.86 -12.10 8.03
N GLN A 137 26.22 -13.38 7.93
CA GLN A 137 27.33 -13.94 8.69
C GLN A 137 28.67 -13.37 8.22
N TRP A 138 28.90 -13.26 6.91
CA TRP A 138 30.07 -12.60 6.35
C TRP A 138 30.19 -11.16 6.84
N GLN A 139 29.13 -10.36 6.75
CA GLN A 139 29.11 -8.97 7.23
C GLN A 139 29.47 -8.91 8.73
N LYS A 140 28.86 -9.77 9.54
CA LYS A 140 29.15 -9.86 10.98
C LYS A 140 30.61 -10.23 11.24
N ASN A 141 31.17 -11.16 10.48
CA ASN A 141 32.57 -11.60 10.64
C ASN A 141 33.56 -10.49 10.26
N VAL A 142 33.28 -9.70 9.20
CA VAL A 142 34.08 -8.52 8.83
C VAL A 142 34.08 -7.50 9.97
N PHE A 143 32.91 -7.19 10.53
CA PHE A 143 32.79 -6.25 11.65
C PHE A 143 33.50 -6.75 12.91
N ILE A 144 33.37 -8.04 13.24
CA ILE A 144 34.06 -8.64 14.40
C ILE A 144 35.58 -8.57 14.21
N ARG A 145 36.10 -8.95 13.04
CA ARG A 145 37.53 -8.89 12.72
C ARG A 145 38.08 -7.47 12.91
N ASP A 146 37.35 -6.48 12.43
CA ASP A 146 37.73 -5.06 12.50
C ASP A 146 37.39 -4.42 13.86
N ASN A 147 36.90 -5.21 14.83
CA ASN A 147 36.44 -4.76 16.14
C ASN A 147 35.43 -3.60 16.07
N TYR A 148 34.61 -3.60 15.01
CA TYR A 148 33.62 -2.56 14.68
C TYR A 148 34.24 -1.16 14.53
N PHE A 149 35.52 -1.07 14.17
CA PHE A 149 36.14 0.21 13.80
C PHE A 149 36.00 0.45 12.29
N ASP A 150 35.59 1.66 11.93
CA ASP A 150 35.79 2.17 10.57
C ASP A 150 37.30 2.18 10.27
N GLN A 151 37.71 1.45 9.24
CA GLN A 151 39.12 1.30 8.91
C GLN A 151 39.73 2.56 8.29
N LYS A 152 38.93 3.53 7.83
CA LYS A 152 39.43 4.86 7.42
C LYS A 152 39.59 5.79 8.62
N SER A 153 38.47 6.16 9.26
CA SER A 153 38.47 7.18 10.33
C SER A 153 38.97 6.67 11.69
N LYS A 154 39.09 5.35 11.88
CA LYS A 154 39.42 4.69 13.15
C LYS A 154 38.45 4.98 14.29
N ILE A 155 37.21 5.34 13.96
CA ILE A 155 36.11 5.51 14.92
C ILE A 155 35.39 4.17 15.11
N ARG A 156 35.08 3.82 16.36
CA ARG A 156 34.32 2.60 16.69
C ARG A 156 32.81 2.84 16.60
N GLY A 157 32.10 1.93 15.94
CA GLY A 157 30.64 1.91 15.88
C GLY A 157 30.04 2.91 14.89
N GLY A 158 28.77 3.26 15.09
CA GLY A 158 28.00 4.13 14.19
C GLY A 158 27.37 3.39 13.01
N ASN A 159 27.18 4.10 11.90
CA ASN A 159 26.54 3.56 10.69
C ASN A 159 27.58 2.86 9.80
N LEU A 160 27.94 1.63 10.17
CA LEU A 160 28.98 0.85 9.50
C LEU A 160 28.44 0.02 8.32
N VAL A 161 29.28 -0.16 7.32
CA VAL A 161 29.04 -0.97 6.12
C VAL A 161 30.23 -1.90 5.90
N ALA A 162 29.95 -3.16 5.59
CA ALA A 162 30.98 -4.08 5.11
C ALA A 162 31.16 -3.86 3.61
N HIS A 163 32.24 -3.17 3.24
CA HIS A 163 32.61 -2.88 1.87
C HIS A 163 33.35 -4.08 1.26
N HIS A 164 33.01 -4.45 0.02
CA HIS A 164 33.75 -5.46 -0.73
C HIS A 164 34.98 -4.82 -1.39
N ILE A 165 36.19 -5.30 -1.05
CA ILE A 165 37.44 -4.79 -1.63
C ILE A 165 37.50 -5.08 -3.13
N LEU A 166 37.33 -6.35 -3.50
CA LEU A 166 37.04 -6.78 -4.86
C LEU A 166 35.53 -6.91 -5.01
N ASN A 167 34.97 -6.15 -5.95
CA ASN A 167 33.54 -5.93 -6.02
C ASN A 167 32.70 -7.21 -6.17
N PHE A 168 31.52 -7.17 -5.56
CA PHE A 168 30.57 -8.28 -5.47
C PHE A 168 30.11 -8.85 -6.83
N ALA A 169 30.06 -8.02 -7.88
CA ALA A 169 29.54 -8.42 -9.18
C ALA A 169 30.54 -9.27 -9.97
N GLN A 170 31.81 -8.87 -9.99
CA GLN A 170 32.84 -9.48 -10.81
C GLN A 170 33.54 -10.68 -10.15
N TYR A 171 33.50 -10.76 -8.82
CA TYR A 171 34.16 -11.84 -8.08
C TYR A 171 33.15 -12.65 -7.22
N PRO A 172 32.24 -13.44 -7.83
CA PRO A 172 31.26 -14.26 -7.11
C PRO A 172 31.87 -15.18 -6.05
N GLN A 173 33.04 -15.75 -6.34
CA GLN A 173 33.78 -16.65 -5.47
C GLN A 173 34.36 -15.96 -4.22
N LEU A 174 34.47 -14.63 -4.21
CA LEU A 174 35.02 -13.86 -3.09
C LEU A 174 33.97 -13.12 -2.27
N ARG A 175 32.67 -13.33 -2.55
CA ARG A 175 31.57 -12.57 -1.90
C ARG A 175 31.52 -12.75 -0.38
N PHE A 176 31.92 -13.93 0.09
CA PHE A 176 31.85 -14.32 1.50
C PHE A 176 33.23 -14.55 2.12
N GLU A 177 34.30 -14.22 1.38
CA GLU A 177 35.65 -14.19 1.94
C GLU A 177 35.77 -12.99 2.88
N VAL A 178 36.03 -13.24 4.16
CA VAL A 178 36.14 -12.17 5.18
C VAL A 178 37.27 -11.20 4.82
N ASN A 179 38.37 -11.71 4.26
CA ASN A 179 39.51 -10.90 3.80
C ASN A 179 39.21 -10.06 2.55
N ASN A 180 38.09 -10.33 1.85
CA ASN A 180 37.58 -9.47 0.79
C ASN A 180 36.57 -8.42 1.31
N GLY A 181 36.37 -8.35 2.63
CA GLY A 181 35.57 -7.33 3.29
C GLY A 181 36.43 -6.37 4.10
N ILE A 182 35.98 -5.12 4.20
CA ILE A 182 36.52 -4.10 5.10
C ILE A 182 35.38 -3.31 5.74
N THR A 183 35.51 -2.98 7.01
CA THR A 183 34.55 -2.15 7.73
C THR A 183 34.81 -0.67 7.43
N LEU A 184 33.82 0.01 6.88
CA LEU A 184 33.84 1.46 6.65
C LEU A 184 32.60 2.10 7.26
N SER A 185 32.69 3.37 7.66
CA SER A 185 31.49 4.19 7.89
C SER A 185 30.73 4.38 6.57
N ARG A 186 29.43 4.67 6.63
CA ARG A 186 28.64 5.01 5.44
C ARG A 186 29.28 6.17 4.66
N GLU A 187 29.80 7.15 5.37
CA GLU A 187 30.46 8.32 4.79
C GLU A 187 31.72 7.92 4.00
N ALA A 188 32.64 7.17 4.64
CA ALA A 188 33.84 6.68 3.96
C ALA A 188 33.51 5.73 2.80
N HIS A 189 32.50 4.87 2.95
CA HIS A 189 32.02 3.97 1.90
C HIS A 189 31.53 4.73 0.66
N ASP A 190 30.73 5.78 0.87
CA ASP A 190 30.18 6.56 -0.22
C ASP A 190 31.25 7.45 -0.87
N GLU A 191 32.20 7.96 -0.09
CA GLU A 191 33.37 8.69 -0.57
C GLU A 191 34.27 7.81 -1.47
N PHE A 192 34.55 6.58 -1.04
CA PHE A 192 35.30 5.62 -1.86
C PHE A 192 34.64 5.42 -3.23
N HIS A 193 33.31 5.22 -3.25
CA HIS A 193 32.58 5.05 -4.50
C HIS A 193 32.42 6.34 -5.31
N LYS A 194 32.51 7.51 -4.67
CA LYS A 194 32.58 8.80 -5.38
C LYS A 194 33.91 8.94 -6.12
N MET A 195 35.00 8.47 -5.52
CA MET A 195 36.36 8.56 -6.09
C MET A 195 36.62 7.50 -7.16
N TYR A 196 36.29 6.23 -6.89
CA TYR A 196 36.67 5.10 -7.76
C TYR A 196 35.50 4.43 -8.47
N GLY A 197 34.26 4.86 -8.22
CA GLY A 197 33.07 4.21 -8.76
C GLY A 197 32.72 2.89 -8.07
N LYS A 198 31.71 2.19 -8.59
CA LYS A 198 31.11 0.96 -8.01
C LYS A 198 31.53 -0.34 -8.70
N ARG A 199 32.39 -0.26 -9.71
CA ARG A 199 32.78 -1.38 -10.58
C ARG A 199 34.30 -1.38 -10.71
N ASN A 200 34.87 -2.55 -10.98
CA ASN A 200 36.32 -2.73 -11.16
C ASN A 200 37.16 -2.24 -9.96
N ASN A 201 36.60 -2.26 -8.74
CA ASN A 201 37.36 -1.85 -7.56
C ASN A 201 38.48 -2.84 -7.25
N THR A 202 39.66 -2.31 -6.91
CA THR A 202 40.88 -3.10 -6.64
C THR A 202 41.41 -2.87 -5.22
N LYS A 203 42.34 -3.74 -4.80
CA LYS A 203 42.99 -3.62 -3.48
C LYS A 203 43.88 -2.37 -3.40
N GLU A 204 44.47 -1.96 -4.51
CA GLU A 204 45.37 -0.82 -4.62
C GLU A 204 44.60 0.48 -4.39
N GLN A 205 43.43 0.64 -5.02
CA GLN A 205 42.54 1.79 -4.80
C GLN A 205 42.11 1.92 -3.34
N LEU A 206 41.81 0.80 -2.69
CA LEU A 206 41.45 0.82 -1.28
C LEU A 206 42.64 1.22 -0.40
N LYS A 207 43.84 0.71 -0.67
CA LYS A 207 45.05 1.11 0.06
C LYS A 207 45.31 2.61 -0.10
N GLU A 208 45.25 3.12 -1.32
CA GLU A 208 45.38 4.55 -1.60
C GLU A 208 44.35 5.37 -0.81
N PHE A 209 43.08 4.96 -0.83
CA PHE A 209 41.99 5.62 -0.11
C PHE A 209 42.18 5.66 1.41
N LEU A 210 42.76 4.61 2.00
CA LEU A 210 43.00 4.52 3.44
C LEU A 210 44.24 5.30 3.90
N CYS A 211 45.13 5.65 2.98
CA CYS A 211 46.35 6.41 3.25
C CYS A 211 46.17 7.93 3.12
N GLN A 212 45.00 8.39 2.67
CA GLN A 212 44.61 9.79 2.59
C GLN A 212 43.99 10.24 3.93
#